data_AF-W1Y3L3-F1
#
_entry.id   AF-W1Y3L3-F1
#
_cell.length_a   1.000
_cell.length_b   1.000
_cell.length_c   1.000
_cell.angle_alpha   90.00
_cell.angle_beta   90.00
_cell.angle_gamma   90.00
#
_symmetry.space_group_name_H-M   'P 1'
#
loop_
_entity.id
_entity.type
_entity.pdbx_description
1 polymer ?
#
loop_
_entity_poly.entity_id
_entity_poly.type
_entity_poly.pdbx_seq_one_letter_code
_entity_poly.pdbx_strand_id
1 'polypeptide(L)' 'KVRKGKGITDEYQAQLRAAKIPEWYIQSMLKIKYMFPRAHAAAYVLMALRIAYFKVYFPTIYYATYFSVRADQFD' A
#
# COMPACT_ATOMS: atom_id res chain seq x y z
N LYS A 1 -14.63 -1.95 8.45
CA LYS A 1 -13.99 -1.88 9.80
C LYS A 1 -12.50 -2.23 9.73
N VAL A 2 -12.15 -3.35 9.09
CA VAL A 2 -10.78 -3.84 8.83
C VAL A 2 -9.77 -2.78 8.33
N ARG A 3 -10.06 -2.04 7.25
CA ARG A 3 -9.09 -1.07 6.68
C ARG A 3 -8.62 0.04 7.64
N LYS A 4 -9.33 0.23 8.75
CA LYS A 4 -9.05 1.23 9.79
C LYS A 4 -8.52 0.58 11.08
N GLY A 5 -8.11 -0.70 11.05
CA GLY A 5 -7.54 -1.37 12.23
C GLY A 5 -8.54 -1.78 13.29
N LYS A 6 -9.85 -1.70 13.00
CA LYS A 6 -10.91 -1.95 13.98
C LYS A 6 -11.38 -3.41 14.05
N GLY A 7 -10.66 -4.33 13.41
CA GLY A 7 -11.02 -5.75 13.34
C GLY A 7 -12.42 -6.01 12.73
N ILE A 8 -12.99 -7.15 13.13
CA ILE A 8 -14.35 -7.62 12.81
C ILE A 8 -14.99 -8.17 14.09
N THR A 9 -16.29 -7.95 14.27
CA THR A 9 -17.04 -8.46 15.43
C THR A 9 -17.26 -9.97 15.32
N ASP A 10 -17.58 -10.62 16.43
CA ASP A 10 -17.81 -12.08 16.48
C ASP A 10 -19.00 -12.50 15.59
N GLU A 11 -20.03 -11.66 15.49
CA GLU A 11 -21.15 -11.84 14.56
C GLU A 11 -20.69 -11.92 13.10
N TYR A 12 -19.80 -11.01 12.68
CA TYR A 12 -19.24 -11.03 11.33
C TYR A 12 -18.32 -12.24 11.12
N GLN A 13 -17.56 -12.65 12.14
CA GLN A 13 -16.74 -13.87 12.06
C GLN A 13 -17.63 -15.11 11.88
N ALA A 14 -18.73 -15.22 12.61
CA ALA A 14 -19.69 -16.32 12.48
C ALA A 14 -20.32 -16.35 11.08
N GLN A 15 -20.71 -15.20 10.53
CA GLN A 15 -21.22 -15.10 9.16
C GLN A 15 -20.18 -15.56 8.12
N LEU A 16 -18.91 -15.17 8.28
CA LEU A 16 -17.82 -15.57 7.38
C LEU A 16 -17.55 -17.09 7.46
N ARG A 17 -17.57 -17.67 8.66
CA ARG A 17 -17.44 -19.12 8.84
C ARG A 17 -18.64 -19.88 8.25
N ALA A 18 -19.86 -19.37 8.42
CA ALA A 18 -21.07 -19.95 7.81
C ALA A 18 -21.01 -19.90 6.28
N ALA A 19 -20.41 -18.84 5.72
CA ALA A 19 -20.11 -18.71 4.29
C ALA A 19 -18.91 -19.55 3.82
N LYS A 20 -18.36 -20.43 4.68
CA LYS A 20 -17.22 -21.32 4.40
C LYS A 20 -15.94 -20.57 4.00
N ILE A 21 -15.76 -19.34 4.47
CA ILE A 21 -14.52 -18.59 4.27
C ILE A 21 -13.42 -19.24 5.13
N PRO A 22 -12.21 -19.50 4.58
CA PRO A 22 -11.12 -20.09 5.33
C PRO A 22 -10.72 -19.28 6.57
N GLU A 23 -10.45 -19.97 7.68
CA GLU A 23 -10.11 -19.32 8.96
C GLU A 23 -8.89 -18.41 8.85
N TRP A 24 -7.88 -18.77 8.05
CA TRP A 24 -6.69 -17.94 7.85
C TRP A 24 -7.03 -16.55 7.30
N TYR A 25 -8.09 -16.42 6.48
CA TYR A 25 -8.51 -15.15 5.90
C TYR A 25 -9.18 -14.26 6.96
N ILE A 26 -10.00 -14.87 7.82
CA ILE A 26 -10.63 -14.20 8.97
C ILE A 26 -9.54 -13.69 9.92
N GLN A 27 -8.53 -14.52 10.23
CA GLN A 27 -7.39 -14.14 11.06
C GLN A 27 -6.53 -13.04 10.41
N SER A 28 -6.36 -13.07 9.08
CA SER A 28 -5.70 -12.00 8.34
C SER A 28 -6.42 -10.66 8.49
N MET A 29 -7.76 -10.66 8.37
CA MET A 29 -8.58 -9.46 8.55
C MET A 29 -8.48 -8.85 9.96
N LEU A 30 -8.23 -9.65 10.99
CA LEU A 30 -8.04 -9.17 12.36
C LEU A 30 -6.67 -8.51 12.58
N LYS A 31 -5.65 -8.85 11.77
CA LYS A 31 -4.29 -8.30 11.87
C LYS A 31 -4.12 -6.95 11.18
N ILE A 32 -4.91 -6.66 10.16
CA ILE A 32 -4.80 -5.43 9.37
C ILE A 32 -5.04 -4.20 10.26
N LYS A 33 -4.01 -3.36 10.44
CA LYS A 33 -4.09 -2.08 11.16
C LYS A 33 -4.50 -0.91 10.27
N TYR A 34 -4.07 -0.95 9.01
CA TYR A 34 -4.40 0.02 7.99
C TYR A 34 -4.33 -0.64 6.62
N MET A 35 -5.20 -0.25 5.69
CA MET A 35 -5.16 -0.76 4.31
C MET A 35 -5.50 0.35 3.33
N PHE A 36 -4.64 0.53 2.33
CA PHE A 36 -4.82 1.51 1.28
C PHE A 36 -6.00 1.17 0.37
N PRO A 37 -6.80 2.16 -0.07
CA PRO A 37 -7.73 1.98 -1.18
C PRO A 37 -6.97 1.68 -2.47
N ARG A 38 -7.54 0.81 -3.32
CA ARG A 38 -6.93 0.42 -4.61
C ARG A 38 -6.57 1.62 -5.49
N ALA A 39 -7.44 2.64 -5.56
CA ALA A 39 -7.18 3.83 -6.36
C ALA A 39 -5.93 4.60 -5.89
N HIS A 40 -5.72 4.69 -4.58
CA HIS A 40 -4.53 5.34 -4.02
C HIS A 40 -3.26 4.56 -4.38
N ALA A 41 -3.27 3.23 -4.19
CA ALA A 41 -2.16 2.38 -4.58
C ALA A 41 -1.84 2.50 -6.08
N ALA A 42 -2.86 2.49 -6.94
CA ALA A 42 -2.69 2.63 -8.39
C ALA A 42 -2.06 3.97 -8.78
N ALA A 43 -2.51 5.08 -8.17
CA ALA A 43 -1.97 6.41 -8.44
C ALA A 43 -0.48 6.50 -8.06
N TYR A 44 -0.12 6.01 -6.87
CA TYR A 44 1.27 6.01 -6.39
C TYR A 44 2.17 5.14 -7.27
N VAL A 45 1.71 3.94 -7.63
CA VAL A 45 2.47 3.04 -8.50
C VAL A 45 2.64 3.62 -9.91
N LEU A 46 1.61 4.27 -10.47
CA LEU A 46 1.74 4.94 -11.76
C LEU A 46 2.80 6.05 -11.72
N MET A 47 2.83 6.87 -10.67
CA MET A 47 3.88 7.89 -10.52
C MET A 47 5.25 7.26 -10.33
N ALA A 48 5.35 6.18 -9.54
CA ALA A 48 6.61 5.47 -9.34
C ALA A 48 7.17 4.89 -10.65
N LEU A 49 6.32 4.31 -11.50
CA LEU A 49 6.72 3.81 -12.82
C LEU A 49 7.22 4.92 -13.74
N ARG A 50 6.55 6.08 -13.75
CA ARG A 50 7.01 7.26 -14.51
C ARG A 50 8.39 7.70 -14.04
N ILE A 51 8.62 7.79 -12.72
CA ILE A 51 9.92 8.16 -12.16
C ILE A 51 10.99 7.10 -12.49
N ALA A 52 10.65 5.81 -12.39
CA ALA A 52 11.56 4.70 -12.64
C ALA A 52 12.06 4.68 -14.10
N TYR A 53 11.22 5.06 -15.06
CA TYR A 53 11.63 5.19 -16.46
C TYR A 53 12.83 6.16 -16.61
N PHE A 54 12.77 7.34 -15.99
CA PHE A 54 13.89 8.29 -16.02
C PHE A 54 15.09 7.79 -15.23
N LYS A 55 14.88 7.08 -14.11
CA LYS A 55 15.98 6.49 -13.35
C LYS A 55 16.81 5.52 -14.20
N VAL A 56 16.16 4.71 -15.03
CA VAL A 56 16.82 3.67 -15.84
C VAL A 56 17.42 4.24 -17.13
N TYR A 57 16.63 5.02 -17.88
CA TYR A 57 17.03 5.45 -19.24
C TYR A 57 17.65 6.86 -19.29
N PHE A 58 17.45 7.69 -18.26
CA PHE A 58 17.94 9.07 -18.18
C PHE A 58 18.51 9.39 -16.79
N PRO A 59 19.51 8.63 -16.32
CA PRO A 59 19.96 8.65 -14.92
C PRO A 59 20.39 10.05 -14.46
N THR A 60 21.12 10.81 -15.28
CA THR A 60 21.56 12.17 -14.92
C THR A 60 20.38 13.11 -14.63
N ILE A 61 19.29 13.03 -15.40
CA ILE A 61 18.08 13.84 -15.17
C ILE A 61 17.39 13.40 -13.88
N TYR A 62 17.30 12.09 -13.64
CA TYR A 62 16.73 11.55 -12.41
C TYR A 62 17.48 12.04 -11.18
N TYR A 63 18.81 11.92 -11.17
CA TYR A 63 19.64 12.32 -10.02
C TYR A 63 19.66 13.82 -9.81
N ALA A 64 19.77 14.62 -10.89
CA ALA A 64 19.64 16.07 -10.79
C ALA A 64 18.32 16.46 -10.11
N THR A 65 17.19 15.88 -10.57
CA THR A 65 15.87 16.16 -9.99
C THR A 65 15.76 15.68 -8.53
N TYR A 66 16.33 14.50 -8.21
CA TYR A 66 16.32 13.97 -6.86
C TYR A 66 17.05 14.89 -5.88
N PHE A 67 18.26 15.35 -6.24
CA PHE A 67 19.03 16.25 -5.39
C PHE A 67 18.48 17.68 -5.35
N SER A 68 17.76 18.12 -6.38
CA SER A 68 17.10 19.44 -6.38
C SER A 68 15.78 19.48 -5.59
N VAL A 69 15.03 18.37 -5.52
CA VAL A 69 13.65 18.37 -4.98
C VAL A 69 13.51 17.58 -3.68
N ARG A 70 14.30 16.53 -3.46
CA ARG A 70 14.12 15.62 -2.33
C ARG A 70 15.24 15.64 -1.31
N ALA A 71 16.49 15.72 -1.75
CA ALA A 71 17.61 15.74 -0.83
C ALA A 71 17.73 17.15 -0.20
N ASP A 72 17.71 17.21 1.12
CA ASP A 72 17.86 18.42 1.92
C ASP A 72 19.08 18.36 2.86
N GLN A 73 19.81 17.24 2.84
CA GLN A 73 21.02 17.00 3.63
C GLN A 73 22.14 16.45 2.74
N PHE A 74 23.33 17.03 2.89
CA PHE A 74 24.54 16.72 2.14
C PHE A 74 25.74 16.69 3.10
N ASP A 75 26.78 15.92 2.76
CA ASP A 75 28.12 15.97 3.39
C ASP A 75 29.01 16.93 2.59
#